data_AF-A0A9X8HGV2-F1
#
_entry.id   AF-A0A9X8HGV2-F1
#
_cell.length_a   1.000
_cell.length_b   1.000
_cell.length_c   1.000
_cell.angle_alpha   90.00
_cell.angle_beta   90.00
_cell.angle_gamma   90.00
#
_symmetry.space_group_name_H-M   'P 1'
#
loop_
_entity.id
_entity.type
_entity.pdbx_description
1 polymer ?
#
loop_
_entity_poly.entity_id
_entity_poly.type
_entity_poly.pdbx_seq_one_letter_code
_entity_poly.pdbx_strand_id
1 'polypeptide(L)'
;NLAFFIDHLVLGLRGHHPAITALLWSRQLWFILVVNPDGYAYNEAHMPLHPDQSFAGQRKNRHPSTCGKAPDTGVDLNRNYDVCFSEDDVGSSDDVCGEVVPTRRLSRPRGIFRARDPRRSRFGRPAQLYVKSVGSMSEYCICVTSTAFNYHSFGEYFNIPFACQPKGVPPPFAMTVFDALATDMTKLNGFKFGQSWKESNLYSVNGETSDWMWHAHGIFAMSPETGPRFDVGSFRGFWPSDPSLILAICEQLLHSNYVLAQSAGPEIELTMDVRFAY
;
A
#
# COMPACT_ATOMS: atom_id res chain seq x y z
N ASN A 1 2.18 12.93 0.76
CA ASN A 1 1.68 12.47 2.07
C ASN A 1 2.80 12.10 3.05
N LEU A 2 3.61 11.05 2.81
CA LEU A 2 4.63 10.60 3.78
C LEU A 2 5.59 11.70 4.26
N ALA A 3 6.16 12.49 3.34
CA ALA A 3 7.03 13.60 3.68
C ALA A 3 6.35 14.66 4.56
N PHE A 4 5.07 14.93 4.30
CA PHE A 4 4.25 15.85 5.10
C PHE A 4 4.06 15.33 6.53
N PHE A 5 3.77 14.04 6.70
CA PHE A 5 3.60 13.47 8.04
C PHE A 5 4.92 13.43 8.83
N ILE A 6 6.04 13.12 8.16
CA ILE A 6 7.38 13.20 8.77
C ILE A 6 7.64 14.62 9.26
N ASP A 7 7.41 15.64 8.43
CA ASP A 7 7.61 17.04 8.80
C ASP A 7 6.71 17.45 9.98
N HIS A 8 5.44 17.06 9.94
CA HIS A 8 4.49 17.28 11.04
C HIS A 8 4.98 16.69 12.37
N LEU A 9 5.48 15.45 12.35
CA LEU A 9 6.04 14.80 13.55
C LEU A 9 7.30 15.50 14.05
N VAL A 10 8.20 15.91 13.15
CA VAL A 10 9.46 16.58 13.51
C VAL A 10 9.19 17.97 14.09
N LEU A 11 8.32 18.76 13.47
CA LEU A 11 7.92 20.08 13.96
C LEU A 11 7.21 19.97 15.30
N GLY A 12 6.29 19.00 15.44
CA GLY A 12 5.60 18.73 16.69
C GLY A 12 6.54 18.32 17.83
N LEU A 13 7.52 17.46 17.55
CA LEU A 13 8.55 17.09 18.53
C LEU A 13 9.39 18.30 18.96
N ARG A 14 9.82 19.13 18.01
CA ARG A 14 10.56 20.37 18.29
C ARG A 14 9.74 21.36 19.11
N GLY A 15 8.43 21.41 18.90
CA GLY A 15 7.49 22.21 19.66
C GLY A 15 7.05 21.60 20.99
N HIS A 16 7.63 20.47 21.42
CA HIS A 16 7.24 19.73 22.63
C HIS A 16 5.75 19.33 22.67
N HIS A 17 5.16 19.01 21.52
CA HIS A 17 3.76 18.58 21.46
C HIS A 17 3.60 17.24 22.20
N PRO A 18 2.76 17.16 23.26
CA PRO A 18 2.76 16.02 24.18
C PRO A 18 2.36 14.71 23.51
N ALA A 19 1.33 14.73 22.65
CA ALA A 19 0.86 13.52 21.96
C ALA A 19 1.89 12.98 20.94
N ILE A 20 2.61 13.88 20.26
CA ILE A 20 3.63 13.50 19.26
C ILE A 20 4.85 12.95 19.98
N THR A 21 5.27 13.59 21.06
CA THR A 21 6.38 13.14 21.89
C THR A 21 6.09 11.74 22.46
N ALA A 22 4.89 11.54 23.02
CA ALA A 22 4.45 10.24 23.53
C ALA A 22 4.42 9.16 22.43
N LEU A 23 3.91 9.49 21.24
CA LEU A 23 3.91 8.57 20.10
C LEU A 23 5.34 8.16 19.72
N LEU A 24 6.23 9.12 19.52
CA LEU A 24 7.61 8.87 19.07
C LEU A 24 8.48 8.18 20.13
N TRP A 25 8.15 8.31 21.42
CA TRP A 25 8.81 7.55 22.49
C TRP A 25 8.28 6.14 22.68
N SER A 26 7.05 5.86 22.25
CA SER A 26 6.39 4.58 22.48
C SER A 26 6.25 3.72 21.23
N ARG A 27 6.58 4.24 20.05
CA ARG A 27 6.45 3.56 18.75
C ARG A 27 7.70 3.73 17.90
N GLN A 28 7.98 2.73 17.06
CA GLN A 28 8.98 2.83 16.00
C GLN A 28 8.24 2.99 14.67
N LEU A 29 8.48 4.10 13.98
CA LEU A 29 7.84 4.41 12.70
C LEU A 29 8.86 4.26 11.57
N TRP A 30 8.50 3.48 10.55
CA TRP A 30 9.33 3.24 9.37
C TRP A 30 8.69 3.87 8.15
N PHE A 31 9.48 4.62 7.38
CA PHE A 31 9.03 5.31 6.18
C PHE A 31 9.82 4.84 4.97
N ILE A 32 9.13 4.20 4.02
CA ILE A 32 9.68 3.94 2.68
C ILE A 32 9.06 4.97 1.74
N LEU A 33 9.84 5.98 1.39
CA LEU A 33 9.32 7.12 0.61
C LEU A 33 8.96 6.73 -0.83
N VAL A 34 9.80 5.91 -1.46
CA VAL A 34 9.61 5.47 -2.86
C VAL A 34 10.06 4.03 -3.01
N VAL A 35 9.11 3.12 -3.25
CA VAL A 35 9.37 1.70 -3.51
C VAL A 35 9.83 1.45 -4.96
N ASN A 36 9.40 2.31 -5.89
CA ASN A 36 9.76 2.26 -7.32
C ASN A 36 10.63 3.46 -7.75
N PRO A 37 11.89 3.57 -7.28
CA PRO A 37 12.73 4.72 -7.57
C PRO A 37 13.02 4.88 -9.08
N ASP A 38 13.19 3.77 -9.80
CA ASP A 38 13.49 3.82 -11.23
C ASP A 38 12.29 4.31 -12.06
N GLY A 39 11.08 3.85 -11.72
CA GLY A 39 9.85 4.34 -12.36
C GLY A 39 9.59 5.82 -12.04
N TYR A 40 9.88 6.23 -10.81
CA TYR A 40 9.78 7.64 -10.40
C TYR A 40 10.75 8.53 -11.19
N ALA A 41 12.04 8.16 -11.26
CA ALA A 41 13.04 8.89 -12.03
C ALA A 41 12.70 8.94 -13.54
N TYR A 42 12.13 7.86 -14.07
CA TYR A 42 11.62 7.86 -15.45
C TYR A 42 10.52 8.90 -15.64
N ASN A 43 9.56 8.99 -14.72
CA ASN A 43 8.50 9.99 -14.79
C ASN A 43 9.03 11.42 -14.71
N GLU A 44 9.97 11.70 -13.82
CA GLU A 44 10.61 13.02 -13.71
C GLU A 44 11.24 13.46 -15.03
N ALA A 45 11.91 12.53 -15.73
CA ALA A 45 12.55 12.81 -17.02
C ALA A 45 11.56 12.92 -18.20
N HIS A 46 10.43 12.23 -18.17
CA HIS A 46 9.54 12.11 -19.33
C HIS A 46 8.25 12.93 -19.22
N MET A 47 7.74 13.20 -18.02
CA MET A 47 6.55 14.06 -17.83
C MET A 47 6.64 15.40 -18.58
N PRO A 48 7.77 16.14 -18.54
CA PRO A 48 7.90 17.40 -19.25
C PRO A 48 7.78 17.28 -20.79
N LEU A 49 7.97 16.08 -21.35
CA LEU A 49 7.85 15.81 -22.79
C LEU A 49 6.39 15.63 -23.24
N HIS A 50 5.45 15.56 -22.30
CA HIS A 50 4.02 15.39 -22.55
C HIS A 50 3.19 16.57 -22.00
N PRO A 51 3.42 17.81 -22.48
CA PRO A 51 2.72 19.00 -21.98
C PRO A 51 1.22 18.99 -22.30
N ASP A 52 0.80 18.17 -23.26
CA ASP A 52 -0.59 17.94 -23.65
C ASP A 52 -1.33 16.97 -22.71
N GLN A 53 -0.65 16.44 -21.68
CA GLN A 53 -1.22 15.50 -20.71
C GLN A 53 -1.61 14.15 -21.33
N SER A 54 -1.06 13.81 -22.50
CA SER A 54 -1.28 12.53 -23.20
C SER A 54 -0.69 11.32 -22.48
N PHE A 55 0.21 11.55 -21.53
CA PHE A 55 0.90 10.52 -20.76
C PHE A 55 0.62 10.69 -19.26
N ALA A 56 -0.01 9.68 -18.66
CA ALA A 56 -0.33 9.68 -17.23
C ALA A 56 0.80 9.12 -16.34
N GLY A 57 1.93 8.73 -16.93
CA GLY A 57 3.12 8.26 -16.23
C GLY A 57 3.37 6.77 -16.31
N GLN A 58 4.62 6.42 -16.04
CA GLN A 58 5.12 5.07 -15.81
C GLN A 58 4.61 4.57 -14.47
N ARG A 59 3.83 3.49 -14.51
CA ARG A 59 3.35 2.77 -13.32
C ARG A 59 4.34 1.68 -12.87
N LYS A 60 4.79 0.87 -13.83
CA LYS A 60 5.65 -0.30 -13.59
C LYS A 60 7.07 0.10 -13.19
N ASN A 61 7.85 -0.84 -12.67
CA ASN A 61 9.29 -0.62 -12.51
C ASN A 61 10.00 -0.48 -13.88
N ARG A 62 11.34 -0.33 -13.88
CA ARG A 62 12.14 -0.27 -15.13
C ARG A 62 12.94 -1.54 -15.40
N HIS A 63 12.53 -2.67 -14.81
CA HIS A 63 13.20 -3.93 -15.07
C HIS A 63 13.10 -4.26 -16.58
N PRO A 64 14.20 -4.63 -17.25
CA PRO A 64 14.16 -5.06 -18.63
C PRO A 64 13.13 -6.18 -18.82
N SER A 65 12.21 -6.01 -19.77
CA SER A 65 11.18 -7.00 -20.06
C SER A 65 11.25 -7.41 -21.52
N THR A 66 10.65 -8.54 -21.87
CA THR A 66 10.54 -8.97 -23.28
C THR A 66 9.54 -8.14 -24.08
N CYS A 67 8.89 -7.15 -23.48
CA CYS A 67 8.04 -6.21 -24.22
C CYS A 67 8.92 -5.40 -25.18
N GLY A 68 8.64 -5.50 -26.48
CA GLY A 68 9.38 -4.80 -27.54
C GLY A 68 9.10 -3.30 -27.64
N LYS A 69 8.23 -2.75 -26.79
CA LYS A 69 7.97 -1.32 -26.66
C LYS A 69 8.72 -0.80 -25.45
N ALA A 70 9.77 -0.01 -25.69
CA ALA A 70 10.59 0.63 -24.66
C ALA A 70 9.81 1.42 -23.57
N PRO A 71 8.71 2.16 -23.88
CA PRO A 71 7.94 2.84 -22.83
C PRO A 71 7.31 1.84 -21.86
N ASP A 72 6.79 0.71 -22.35
CA ASP A 72 5.96 -0.23 -21.58
C ASP A 72 6.78 -1.32 -20.84
N THR A 73 8.09 -1.10 -20.66
CA THR A 73 8.94 -2.07 -19.96
C THR A 73 8.66 -2.06 -18.45
N GLY A 74 8.85 -3.24 -17.83
CA GLY A 74 8.77 -3.42 -16.38
C GLY A 74 7.66 -4.34 -15.91
N VAL A 75 7.54 -4.42 -14.59
CA VAL A 75 6.59 -5.23 -13.82
C VAL A 75 5.73 -4.32 -12.95
N ASP A 76 4.44 -4.64 -12.82
CA ASP A 76 3.62 -4.04 -11.77
C ASP A 76 4.01 -4.62 -10.41
N LEU A 77 4.63 -3.78 -9.59
CA LEU A 77 5.12 -4.16 -8.27
C LEU A 77 4.01 -4.61 -7.35
N ASN A 78 2.82 -3.99 -7.44
CA ASN A 78 1.66 -4.33 -6.63
C ASN A 78 0.82 -5.46 -7.24
N ARG A 79 1.43 -6.23 -8.15
CA ARG A 79 0.96 -7.53 -8.64
C ARG A 79 2.02 -8.60 -8.45
N ASN A 80 3.04 -8.36 -7.62
CA ASN A 80 4.25 -9.18 -7.58
C ASN A 80 4.53 -9.81 -6.20
N TYR A 81 3.57 -9.80 -5.28
CA TYR A 81 3.67 -10.43 -3.96
C TYR A 81 2.99 -11.79 -3.93
N ASP A 82 3.55 -12.79 -3.23
CA ASP A 82 3.11 -14.20 -3.30
C ASP A 82 1.78 -14.45 -2.56
N VAL A 83 0.69 -13.90 -3.10
CA VAL A 83 -0.68 -14.05 -2.62
C VAL A 83 -1.62 -14.08 -3.82
N CYS A 84 -2.55 -15.04 -3.84
CA CYS A 84 -3.55 -15.23 -4.89
C CYS A 84 -3.07 -15.55 -6.32
N PHE A 85 -1.78 -15.72 -6.59
CA PHE A 85 -1.27 -16.06 -7.93
C PHE A 85 -1.74 -17.39 -8.53
N SER A 86 -2.32 -18.28 -7.72
CA SER A 86 -2.84 -19.58 -8.17
C SER A 86 -4.36 -19.67 -8.12
N GLU A 87 -5.05 -18.62 -7.68
CA GLU A 87 -6.49 -18.63 -7.44
C GLU A 87 -7.25 -18.27 -8.73
N ASP A 88 -6.81 -17.24 -9.45
CA ASP A 88 -7.32 -16.89 -10.79
C ASP A 88 -6.30 -16.08 -11.63
N ASP A 89 -6.71 -15.65 -12.83
CA ASP A 89 -5.97 -14.75 -13.71
C ASP A 89 -6.58 -13.32 -13.72
N VAL A 90 -7.42 -12.95 -12.74
CA VAL A 90 -8.11 -11.66 -12.70
C VAL A 90 -7.25 -10.59 -12.04
N GLY A 91 -7.29 -9.36 -12.57
CA GLY A 91 -6.58 -8.21 -12.01
C GLY A 91 -5.06 -8.20 -12.25
N SER A 92 -4.55 -9.16 -13.03
CA SER A 92 -3.18 -9.20 -13.56
C SER A 92 -3.22 -9.56 -15.05
N SER A 93 -2.20 -9.19 -15.82
CA SER A 93 -2.19 -9.39 -17.28
C SER A 93 -1.21 -10.47 -17.73
N ASP A 94 -1.62 -11.27 -18.72
CA ASP A 94 -0.76 -12.17 -19.50
C ASP A 94 0.04 -11.44 -20.58
N ASP A 95 -0.34 -10.21 -20.92
CA ASP A 95 0.40 -9.39 -21.87
C ASP A 95 1.68 -8.85 -21.20
N VAL A 96 2.83 -9.20 -21.76
CA VAL A 96 4.15 -8.71 -21.32
C VAL A 96 4.28 -7.19 -21.38
N CYS A 97 3.47 -6.53 -22.21
CA CYS A 97 3.38 -5.08 -22.29
C CYS A 97 2.28 -4.49 -21.40
N GLY A 98 1.43 -5.30 -20.76
CA GLY A 98 0.31 -4.84 -19.95
C GLY A 98 0.74 -4.08 -18.69
N GLU A 99 -0.11 -3.16 -18.23
CA GLU A 99 0.13 -2.31 -17.05
C GLU A 99 0.08 -3.06 -15.71
N VAL A 100 -0.51 -4.25 -15.68
CA VAL A 100 -0.70 -5.09 -14.48
C VAL A 100 0.02 -6.45 -14.62
N VAL A 101 1.15 -6.51 -15.34
CA VAL A 101 1.90 -7.75 -15.59
C VAL A 101 2.80 -8.13 -14.40
N PRO A 102 2.75 -9.37 -13.88
CA PRO A 102 3.62 -9.87 -12.80
C PRO A 102 4.92 -10.54 -13.32
N THR A 103 5.98 -10.61 -12.51
CA THR A 103 7.28 -11.21 -12.93
C THR A 103 7.18 -12.65 -13.39
N ARG A 104 6.33 -13.47 -12.75
CA ARG A 104 6.13 -14.88 -13.09
C ARG A 104 5.76 -15.08 -14.56
N ARG A 105 5.16 -14.06 -15.20
CA ARG A 105 4.70 -14.12 -16.60
C ARG A 105 5.68 -13.51 -17.60
N LEU A 106 6.69 -12.74 -17.15
CA LEU A 106 7.79 -12.27 -17.99
C LEU A 106 8.82 -13.36 -18.34
N SER A 107 8.75 -14.51 -17.66
CA SER A 107 9.60 -15.67 -17.93
C SER A 107 8.87 -16.67 -18.85
N ARG A 108 9.21 -16.71 -20.15
CA ARG A 108 8.78 -17.82 -21.03
C ARG A 108 9.23 -19.17 -20.41
N PRO A 109 8.43 -20.23 -20.54
CA PRO A 109 8.37 -21.30 -19.55
C PRO A 109 9.59 -22.23 -19.62
N ARG A 110 10.34 -22.31 -18.53
CA ARG A 110 11.01 -23.55 -18.14
C ARG A 110 10.62 -23.86 -16.69
N GLY A 111 9.56 -24.65 -16.55
CA GLY A 111 9.14 -25.22 -15.27
C GLY A 111 8.22 -24.31 -14.46
N ILE A 112 6.91 -24.46 -14.69
CA ILE A 112 5.90 -24.11 -13.70
C ILE A 112 6.18 -24.97 -12.45
N PHE A 113 6.87 -24.41 -11.46
CA PHE A 113 6.79 -24.95 -10.10
C PHE A 113 5.46 -24.46 -9.53
N ARG A 114 4.39 -25.22 -9.81
CA ARG A 114 3.22 -25.25 -8.94
C ARG A 114 3.75 -25.67 -7.56
N ALA A 115 3.55 -24.84 -6.55
CA ALA A 115 3.74 -25.24 -5.16
C ALA A 115 2.73 -26.35 -4.82
N ARG A 116 3.05 -27.59 -5.22
CA ARG A 116 2.41 -28.79 -4.70
C ARG A 116 3.24 -29.21 -3.49
N ASP A 117 2.83 -28.75 -2.32
CA ASP A 117 2.80 -29.49 -1.04
C ASP A 117 2.78 -28.50 0.15
N PRO A 118 1.67 -28.37 0.90
CA PRO A 118 1.59 -27.50 2.07
C PRO A 118 2.38 -28.01 3.29
N ARG A 119 2.99 -29.21 3.24
CA ARG A 119 3.54 -29.87 4.45
C ARG A 119 5.07 -29.95 4.50
N ARG A 120 5.80 -29.32 3.59
CA ARG A 120 7.28 -29.33 3.58
C ARG A 120 7.89 -27.95 3.35
N SER A 121 8.06 -27.17 4.43
CA SER A 121 9.20 -26.24 4.57
C SER A 121 9.37 -25.72 6.01
N ARG A 122 9.45 -26.63 6.99
CA ARG A 122 10.20 -26.31 8.22
C ARG A 122 11.68 -26.45 7.85
N PHE A 123 12.33 -25.31 7.55
CA PHE A 123 13.75 -25.19 7.15
C PHE A 123 14.17 -25.88 5.84
N GLY A 124 14.20 -25.15 4.73
CA GLY A 124 14.85 -25.57 3.48
C GLY A 124 14.33 -24.86 2.21
N ARG A 125 15.12 -23.91 1.68
CA ARG A 125 14.87 -23.12 0.45
C ARG A 125 14.74 -24.03 -0.79
N PRO A 126 13.89 -23.75 -1.82
CA PRO A 126 14.23 -22.74 -2.85
C PRO A 126 13.01 -22.10 -3.58
N ALA A 127 12.60 -20.89 -3.19
CA ALA A 127 11.75 -20.00 -4.01
C ALA A 127 11.98 -18.50 -3.71
N GLN A 128 13.09 -18.17 -3.03
CA GLN A 128 13.43 -16.80 -2.61
C GLN A 128 14.06 -15.94 -3.73
N LEU A 129 13.89 -16.33 -4.99
CA LEU A 129 14.61 -15.72 -6.13
C LEU A 129 13.81 -14.65 -6.89
N TYR A 130 12.57 -14.32 -6.52
CA TYR A 130 11.75 -13.36 -7.29
C TYR A 130 11.04 -12.25 -6.50
N VAL A 131 11.32 -12.11 -5.20
CA VAL A 131 10.89 -10.96 -4.37
C VAL A 131 12.04 -9.96 -4.14
N LYS A 132 13.24 -10.23 -4.67
CA LYS A 132 14.46 -9.44 -4.40
C LYS A 132 14.71 -8.24 -5.32
N SER A 133 13.86 -7.92 -6.29
CA SER A 133 14.10 -6.78 -7.19
C SER A 133 13.35 -5.50 -6.82
N VAL A 134 12.71 -5.44 -5.65
CA VAL A 134 11.89 -4.30 -5.28
C VAL A 134 11.96 -4.12 -3.77
N GLY A 135 12.84 -3.23 -3.33
CA GLY A 135 13.00 -2.76 -1.95
C GLY A 135 12.89 -3.85 -0.88
N SER A 136 14.00 -4.50 -0.52
CA SER A 136 14.02 -5.37 0.65
C SER A 136 13.72 -4.53 1.90
N MET A 137 12.44 -4.42 2.26
CA MET A 137 12.06 -4.30 3.65
C MET A 137 12.83 -5.42 4.35
N SER A 138 13.78 -5.07 5.22
CA SER A 138 14.62 -6.09 5.85
C SER A 138 13.70 -7.07 6.58
N GLU A 139 14.08 -8.35 6.64
CA GLU A 139 13.32 -9.35 7.42
C GLU A 139 13.06 -8.84 8.84
N TYR A 140 14.01 -8.07 9.39
CA TYR A 140 13.87 -7.37 10.67
C TYR A 140 12.70 -6.37 10.70
N CYS A 141 12.58 -5.50 9.69
CA CYS A 141 11.53 -4.50 9.63
C CYS A 141 10.13 -5.16 9.53
N ILE A 142 10.01 -6.25 8.77
CA ILE A 142 8.77 -7.03 8.67
C ILE A 142 8.41 -7.66 10.02
N CYS A 143 9.38 -8.27 10.71
CA CYS A 143 9.15 -8.96 11.98
C CYS A 143 8.69 -8.05 13.13
N VAL A 144 8.99 -6.75 13.09
CA VAL A 144 8.63 -5.78 14.15
C VAL A 144 7.45 -4.88 13.78
N THR A 145 6.86 -5.07 12.60
CA THR A 145 5.74 -4.25 12.12
C THR A 145 4.42 -4.91 12.48
N SER A 146 3.52 -4.16 13.13
CA SER A 146 2.16 -4.63 13.48
C SER A 146 1.08 -4.08 12.53
N THR A 147 1.26 -2.85 12.07
CA THR A 147 0.34 -2.12 11.20
C THR A 147 1.10 -1.46 10.06
N ALA A 148 0.47 -1.32 8.88
CA ALA A 148 1.12 -0.69 7.73
C ALA A 148 0.13 0.01 6.77
N PHE A 149 0.60 1.07 6.12
CA PHE A 149 -0.05 1.62 4.92
C PHE A 149 0.84 1.44 3.70
N ASN A 150 0.22 0.95 2.62
CA ASN A 150 0.78 0.98 1.28
C ASN A 150 0.06 2.08 0.50
N TYR A 151 0.61 3.30 0.51
CA TYR A 151 -0.03 4.44 -0.13
C TYR A 151 -0.04 4.33 -1.66
N HIS A 152 -1.21 4.56 -2.23
CA HIS A 152 -1.47 4.69 -3.65
C HIS A 152 -2.25 5.98 -3.93
N SER A 153 -2.36 6.34 -5.20
CA SER A 153 -3.32 7.33 -5.67
C SER A 153 -3.98 6.80 -6.94
N PHE A 154 -5.24 7.13 -7.25
CA PHE A 154 -6.11 8.07 -6.55
C PHE A 154 -7.51 7.46 -6.40
N GLY A 155 -8.34 8.01 -5.50
CA GLY A 155 -9.72 7.52 -5.36
C GLY A 155 -10.43 7.80 -4.04
N GLU A 156 -9.74 8.31 -3.03
CA GLU A 156 -10.28 8.54 -1.68
C GLU A 156 -10.89 7.27 -1.05
N TYR A 157 -10.09 6.20 -1.02
CA TYR A 157 -10.56 4.87 -0.60
C TYR A 157 -9.50 4.11 0.22
N PHE A 158 -9.90 3.45 1.30
CA PHE A 158 -9.05 2.53 2.06
C PHE A 158 -9.34 1.08 1.66
N ASN A 159 -8.42 0.48 0.91
CA ASN A 159 -8.55 -0.93 0.56
C ASN A 159 -8.14 -1.82 1.72
N ILE A 160 -9.08 -2.66 2.15
CA ILE A 160 -8.89 -3.68 3.17
C ILE A 160 -8.68 -5.03 2.48
N PRO A 161 -7.71 -5.86 2.93
CA PRO A 161 -7.57 -7.22 2.44
C PRO A 161 -8.88 -8.03 2.52
N PHE A 162 -9.11 -9.05 1.70
CA PHE A 162 -8.31 -9.37 0.52
C PHE A 162 -8.81 -8.57 -0.69
N ALA A 163 -7.88 -7.97 -1.41
CA ALA A 163 -8.14 -7.35 -2.70
C ALA A 163 -8.36 -8.42 -3.80
N CYS A 164 -7.96 -9.67 -3.55
CA CYS A 164 -8.27 -10.84 -4.34
C CYS A 164 -9.65 -11.44 -3.99
N GLN A 165 -10.62 -11.32 -4.91
CA GLN A 165 -12.00 -11.75 -4.71
C GLN A 165 -12.15 -13.26 -4.39
N PRO A 166 -11.43 -14.20 -5.02
CA PRO A 166 -11.54 -15.62 -4.67
C PRO A 166 -11.20 -15.95 -3.21
N LYS A 167 -10.32 -15.16 -2.57
CA LYS A 167 -10.04 -15.32 -1.13
C LYS A 167 -11.10 -14.72 -0.23
N GLY A 168 -11.99 -13.88 -0.76
CA GLY A 168 -13.06 -13.25 -0.03
C GLY A 168 -12.52 -12.24 0.99
N VAL A 169 -12.92 -12.40 2.25
CA VAL A 169 -12.54 -11.49 3.34
C VAL A 169 -11.67 -12.21 4.38
N PRO A 170 -10.81 -11.49 5.13
CA PRO A 170 -10.11 -12.00 6.29
C PRO A 170 -11.05 -12.70 7.29
N PRO A 171 -10.50 -13.56 8.18
CA PRO A 171 -11.28 -14.18 9.23
C PRO A 171 -12.02 -13.14 10.09
N PRO A 172 -13.17 -13.50 10.71
CA PRO A 172 -14.04 -12.53 11.40
C PRO A 172 -13.33 -11.66 12.43
N PHE A 173 -12.42 -12.23 13.25
CA PHE A 173 -11.68 -11.45 14.25
C PHE A 173 -10.82 -10.35 13.60
N ALA A 174 -10.21 -10.63 12.46
CA ALA A 174 -9.36 -9.70 11.74
C ALA A 174 -10.19 -8.65 11.04
N MET A 175 -11.31 -9.05 10.43
CA MET A 175 -12.27 -8.11 9.85
C MET A 175 -12.79 -7.11 10.88
N THR A 176 -13.10 -7.55 12.11
CA THR A 176 -13.49 -6.62 13.19
C THR A 176 -12.42 -5.57 13.47
N VAL A 177 -11.14 -5.96 13.47
CA VAL A 177 -10.03 -5.01 13.67
C VAL A 177 -9.87 -4.08 12.47
N PHE A 178 -9.90 -4.61 11.24
CA PHE A 178 -9.82 -3.79 10.03
C PHE A 178 -10.96 -2.78 9.93
N ASP A 179 -12.19 -3.19 10.20
CA ASP A 179 -13.36 -2.31 10.16
C ASP A 179 -13.27 -1.22 11.24
N ALA A 180 -12.82 -1.57 12.45
CA ALA A 180 -12.62 -0.60 13.53
C ALA A 180 -11.55 0.44 13.17
N LEU A 181 -10.39 -0.03 12.68
CA LEU A 181 -9.30 0.85 12.24
C LEU A 181 -9.73 1.75 11.09
N ALA A 182 -10.33 1.18 10.04
CA ALA A 182 -10.77 1.95 8.88
C ALA A 182 -11.86 2.96 9.23
N THR A 183 -12.81 2.59 10.09
CA THR A 183 -13.86 3.51 10.57
C THR A 183 -13.27 4.73 11.28
N ASP A 184 -12.26 4.54 12.14
CA ASP A 184 -11.61 5.66 12.82
C ASP A 184 -10.75 6.46 11.83
N MET A 185 -9.91 5.78 11.05
CA MET A 185 -9.03 6.40 10.05
C MET A 185 -9.77 7.30 9.07
N THR A 186 -11.00 6.95 8.67
CA THR A 186 -11.78 7.72 7.70
C THR A 186 -12.76 8.72 8.32
N LYS A 187 -12.88 8.77 9.65
CA LYS A 187 -13.85 9.61 10.36
C LYS A 187 -13.76 11.10 10.01
N LEU A 188 -12.56 11.60 9.75
CA LEU A 188 -12.33 13.03 9.45
C LEU A 188 -12.21 13.36 7.97
N ASN A 189 -11.87 12.39 7.11
CA ASN A 189 -11.72 12.61 5.67
C ASN A 189 -12.89 12.11 4.84
N GLY A 190 -13.77 11.27 5.40
CA GLY A 190 -14.93 10.72 4.71
C GLY A 190 -14.59 9.73 3.59
N PHE A 191 -13.36 9.19 3.57
CA PHE A 191 -12.98 8.17 2.61
C PHE A 191 -13.83 6.93 2.82
N LYS A 192 -14.19 6.27 1.72
CA LYS A 192 -14.84 4.96 1.81
C LYS A 192 -13.77 3.89 2.09
N PHE A 193 -14.20 2.73 2.57
CA PHE A 193 -13.29 1.61 2.83
C PHE A 193 -13.97 0.28 2.59
N GLY A 194 -13.17 -0.77 2.46
CA GLY A 194 -13.63 -2.14 2.21
C GLY A 194 -12.75 -2.88 1.22
N GLN A 195 -13.24 -4.02 0.73
CA GLN A 195 -12.54 -4.78 -0.31
C GLN A 195 -12.69 -4.07 -1.67
N SER A 196 -11.60 -4.01 -2.42
CA SER A 196 -11.52 -3.32 -3.72
C SER A 196 -12.56 -3.80 -4.74
N TRP A 197 -12.98 -5.07 -4.67
CA TRP A 197 -13.93 -5.68 -5.60
C TRP A 197 -15.41 -5.56 -5.17
N LYS A 198 -15.70 -5.00 -3.99
CA LYS A 198 -17.06 -5.01 -3.43
C LYS A 198 -17.76 -3.65 -3.48
N GLU A 199 -17.06 -2.57 -3.15
CA GLU A 199 -17.71 -1.29 -2.81
C GLU A 199 -17.06 -0.04 -3.42
N SER A 200 -16.16 -0.21 -4.41
CA SER A 200 -15.47 0.90 -5.08
C SER A 200 -15.45 0.75 -6.61
N ASN A 201 -15.03 1.81 -7.31
CA ASN A 201 -14.69 1.77 -8.74
C ASN A 201 -13.40 0.98 -9.03
N LEU A 202 -12.96 0.14 -8.08
CA LEU A 202 -11.79 -0.72 -8.20
C LEU A 202 -12.22 -2.13 -8.64
N TYR A 203 -11.30 -3.08 -8.51
CA TYR A 203 -11.43 -4.43 -9.06
C TYR A 203 -10.64 -5.43 -8.23
N SER A 204 -10.93 -6.72 -8.46
CA SER A 204 -10.17 -7.83 -7.86
C SER A 204 -8.73 -7.81 -8.37
N VAL A 205 -7.74 -7.99 -7.50
CA VAL A 205 -6.32 -7.99 -7.85
C VAL A 205 -5.55 -9.10 -7.17
N ASN A 206 -4.58 -9.66 -7.89
CA ASN A 206 -3.68 -10.69 -7.38
C ASN A 206 -2.31 -10.11 -7.09
N GLY A 207 -1.65 -10.63 -6.06
CA GLY A 207 -0.30 -10.22 -5.68
C GLY A 207 -0.17 -8.80 -5.13
N GLU A 208 -1.22 -8.33 -4.46
CA GLU A 208 -1.26 -7.03 -3.78
C GLU A 208 -0.45 -7.06 -2.47
N THR A 209 0.17 -5.93 -2.12
CA THR A 209 1.14 -5.83 -1.02
C THR A 209 0.49 -6.01 0.36
N SER A 210 -0.64 -5.34 0.62
CA SER A 210 -1.36 -5.42 1.89
C SER A 210 -1.96 -6.82 2.13
N ASP A 211 -2.46 -7.47 1.09
CA ASP A 211 -2.91 -8.86 1.08
C ASP A 211 -1.77 -9.79 1.52
N TRP A 212 -0.56 -9.59 0.99
CA TRP A 212 0.60 -10.40 1.35
C TRP A 212 1.09 -10.10 2.79
N MET A 213 1.16 -8.83 3.18
CA MET A 213 1.52 -8.43 4.55
C MET A 213 0.58 -9.04 5.58
N TRP A 214 -0.72 -9.04 5.31
CA TRP A 214 -1.70 -9.71 6.16
C TRP A 214 -1.56 -11.24 6.11
N HIS A 215 -1.56 -11.83 4.91
CA HIS A 215 -1.61 -13.29 4.73
C HIS A 215 -0.36 -14.00 5.26
N ALA A 216 0.83 -13.47 4.95
CA ALA A 216 2.10 -14.11 5.25
C ALA A 216 2.65 -13.75 6.63
N HIS A 217 2.29 -12.57 7.15
CA HIS A 217 2.93 -12.01 8.35
C HIS A 217 1.96 -11.57 9.44
N GLY A 218 0.64 -11.58 9.19
CA GLY A 218 -0.36 -11.13 10.17
C GLY A 218 -0.31 -9.63 10.45
N ILE A 219 0.29 -8.85 9.56
CA ILE A 219 0.38 -7.38 9.67
C ILE A 219 -0.97 -6.80 9.25
N PHE A 220 -1.54 -5.92 10.07
CA PHE A 220 -2.75 -5.17 9.70
C PHE A 220 -2.38 -4.06 8.71
N ALA A 221 -2.24 -4.47 7.45
CA ALA A 221 -1.89 -3.61 6.33
C ALA A 221 -3.12 -3.23 5.52
N MET A 222 -3.19 -1.96 5.11
CA MET A 222 -4.21 -1.44 4.19
C MET A 222 -3.55 -0.64 3.07
N SER A 223 -4.26 -0.46 1.97
CA SER A 223 -3.79 0.29 0.80
C SER A 223 -4.67 1.51 0.54
N PRO A 224 -4.40 2.67 1.19
CA PRO A 224 -5.13 3.90 0.95
C PRO A 224 -4.83 4.46 -0.45
N GLU A 225 -5.88 4.68 -1.23
CA GLU A 225 -5.89 5.51 -2.43
C GLU A 225 -6.13 6.96 -2.01
N THR A 226 -5.10 7.81 -2.10
CA THR A 226 -5.21 9.22 -1.73
C THR A 226 -6.16 9.97 -2.65
N GLY A 227 -6.50 11.20 -2.29
CA GLY A 227 -7.18 12.11 -3.20
C GLY A 227 -6.34 12.42 -4.45
N PRO A 228 -6.96 13.04 -5.46
CA PRO A 228 -8.38 13.40 -5.55
C PRO A 228 -9.29 12.19 -5.82
N ARG A 229 -10.61 12.41 -5.93
CA ARG A 229 -11.61 11.38 -6.25
C ARG A 229 -11.51 10.89 -7.70
N PHE A 230 -12.19 9.78 -8.00
CA PHE A 230 -12.29 9.21 -9.36
C PHE A 230 -13.02 10.08 -10.40
N ASP A 231 -13.58 11.23 -10.02
CA ASP A 231 -14.30 12.15 -10.90
C ASP A 231 -13.39 13.09 -11.68
N VAL A 232 -12.07 13.05 -11.44
CA VAL A 232 -11.07 13.74 -12.26
C VAL A 232 -10.43 12.80 -13.29
N GLY A 233 -9.99 13.35 -14.41
CA GLY A 233 -9.24 12.59 -15.42
C GLY A 233 -7.91 12.07 -14.86
N SER A 234 -7.47 10.90 -15.33
CA SER A 234 -6.31 10.16 -14.80
C SER A 234 -5.06 11.01 -14.60
N PHE A 235 -4.72 11.87 -15.56
CA PHE A 235 -3.56 12.76 -15.42
C PHE A 235 -3.66 13.65 -14.18
N ARG A 236 -4.80 14.32 -13.97
CA ARG A 236 -5.02 15.19 -12.81
C ARG A 236 -5.15 14.42 -11.50
N GLY A 237 -5.56 13.16 -11.57
CA GLY A 237 -5.60 12.26 -10.42
C GLY A 237 -4.21 11.87 -9.94
N PHE A 238 -3.32 11.46 -10.84
CA PHE A 238 -1.94 11.07 -10.49
C PHE A 238 -0.99 12.26 -10.32
N TRP A 239 -1.24 13.37 -11.03
CA TRP A 239 -0.38 14.56 -11.07
C TRP A 239 -1.17 15.84 -10.73
N PRO A 240 -1.73 15.95 -9.52
CA PRO A 240 -2.32 17.21 -9.09
C PRO A 240 -1.25 18.31 -9.08
N SER A 241 -1.49 19.41 -9.78
CA SER A 241 -0.52 20.51 -9.92
C SER A 241 -0.81 21.69 -8.99
N ASP A 242 -2.01 21.76 -8.42
CA ASP A 242 -2.41 22.82 -7.49
C ASP A 242 -1.82 22.56 -6.09
N PRO A 243 -0.90 23.41 -5.59
CA PRO A 243 -0.30 23.21 -4.28
C PRO A 243 -1.31 23.18 -3.13
N SER A 244 -2.41 23.94 -3.24
CA SER A 244 -3.46 23.96 -2.20
C SER A 244 -4.20 22.63 -2.12
N LEU A 245 -4.46 22.00 -3.27
CA LEU A 245 -5.04 20.67 -3.34
C LEU A 245 -4.06 19.61 -2.79
N ILE A 246 -2.79 19.68 -3.15
CA ILE A 246 -1.76 18.74 -2.65
C ILE A 246 -1.67 18.79 -1.13
N LEU A 247 -1.68 20.01 -0.55
CA LEU A 247 -1.68 20.21 0.90
C LEU A 247 -2.95 19.65 1.53
N ALA A 248 -4.14 19.95 0.98
CA ALA A 248 -5.40 19.42 1.47
C ALA A 248 -5.44 17.87 1.47
N ILE A 249 -4.96 17.23 0.40
CA ILE A 249 -4.85 15.76 0.32
C ILE A 249 -3.92 15.23 1.43
N CYS A 250 -2.82 15.92 1.72
CA CYS A 250 -1.91 15.52 2.78
C CYS A 250 -2.55 15.65 4.17
N GLU A 251 -3.25 16.77 4.43
CA GLU A 251 -3.93 17.06 5.70
C GLU A 251 -5.07 16.08 5.99
N GLN A 252 -5.85 15.69 4.98
CA GLN A 252 -6.96 14.73 5.12
C GLN A 252 -6.52 13.36 5.66
N LEU A 253 -5.27 12.97 5.43
CA LEU A 253 -4.73 11.68 5.85
C LEU A 253 -3.94 11.76 7.17
N LEU A 254 -3.84 12.97 7.77
CA LEU A 254 -3.10 13.17 9.01
C LEU A 254 -3.67 12.33 10.16
N HIS A 255 -4.99 12.36 10.33
CA HIS A 255 -5.69 11.54 11.33
C HIS A 255 -5.46 10.05 11.10
N SER A 256 -5.62 9.59 9.85
CA SER A 256 -5.42 8.18 9.50
C SER A 256 -4.01 7.69 9.82
N ASN A 257 -2.99 8.53 9.59
CA ASN A 257 -1.60 8.23 9.94
C ASN A 257 -1.39 8.11 11.46
N TYR A 258 -2.06 8.95 12.27
CA TYR A 258 -2.02 8.85 13.73
C TYR A 258 -2.67 7.56 14.23
N VAL A 259 -3.88 7.24 13.76
CA VAL A 259 -4.59 6.00 14.12
C VAL A 259 -3.70 4.79 13.82
N LEU A 260 -3.14 4.70 12.61
CA LEU A 260 -2.24 3.60 12.24
C LEU A 260 -1.05 3.47 13.20
N ALA A 261 -0.39 4.59 13.50
CA ALA A 261 0.81 4.62 14.34
C ALA A 261 0.50 4.26 15.80
N GLN A 262 -0.64 4.71 16.32
CA GLN A 262 -1.06 4.43 17.70
C GLN A 262 -1.41 2.94 17.87
N SER A 263 -2.12 2.36 16.91
CA SER A 263 -2.56 0.96 16.94
C SER A 263 -1.45 -0.07 16.70
N ALA A 264 -0.21 0.36 16.44
CA ALA A 264 0.94 -0.53 16.28
C ALA A 264 1.41 -1.20 17.60
N GLY A 265 0.80 -0.87 18.74
CA GLY A 265 1.14 -1.41 20.06
C GLY A 265 0.01 -1.16 21.07
N PRO A 266 0.20 -1.53 22.35
CA PRO A 266 -0.83 -1.33 23.38
C PRO A 266 -1.19 0.14 23.53
N GLU A 267 -2.49 0.42 23.55
CA GLU A 267 -3.04 1.72 23.88
C GLU A 267 -3.27 1.79 25.39
N ILE A 268 -2.70 2.80 26.03
CA ILE A 268 -2.87 3.04 27.46
C ILE A 268 -3.80 4.23 27.58
N GLU A 269 -5.03 3.99 28.04
CA GLU A 269 -5.98 5.03 28.37
C GLU A 269 -5.94 5.32 29.87
N LEU A 270 -5.80 6.60 30.24
CA LEU A 270 -5.93 7.05 31.62
C LEU A 270 -7.39 7.43 31.88
N THR A 271 -8.15 6.52 32.50
CA THR A 271 -9.51 6.81 32.95
C THR A 271 -9.48 7.48 34.33
N MET A 272 -9.94 8.74 34.43
CA MET A 272 -10.06 9.45 35.69
C MET A 272 -11.52 9.42 36.18
N ASP A 273 -11.80 8.59 37.18
CA ASP A 273 -13.10 8.54 37.85
C ASP A 273 -13.24 9.73 38.81
N VAL A 274 -13.98 10.77 38.40
CA VAL A 274 -14.32 11.89 39.29
C VAL A 274 -15.58 11.52 40.08
N ARG A 275 -15.40 11.10 41.32
CA ARG A 275 -16.53 10.90 42.25
C ARG A 275 -16.79 12.21 43.01
N PHE A 276 -17.96 12.80 42.79
CA PHE A 276 -18.45 13.87 43.66
C PHE A 276 -18.97 13.26 44.96
N ALA A 277 -18.43 13.69 46.10
CA ALA A 277 -19.03 13.40 47.39
C ALA A 277 -20.29 14.28 47.55
N TYR A 278 -21.44 13.65 47.76
CA TYR A 278 -22.70 14.30 48.13
C TYR A 278 -22.73 14.64 49.62
#